data_AF-A0A1E4LI36-F1
#
_entry.id   AF-A0A1E4LI36-F1
#
_cell.length_a   1.000
_cell.length_b   1.000
_cell.length_c   1.000
_cell.angle_alpha   90.00
_cell.angle_beta   90.00
_cell.angle_gamma   90.00
#
_symmetry.space_group_name_H-M   'P 1'
#
loop_
_entity.id
_entity.type
_entity.pdbx_description
1 polymer ?
#
loop_
_entity_poly.entity_id
_entity_poly.type
_entity_poly.pdbx_seq_one_letter_code
_entity_poly.pdbx_strand_id
1 'polypeptide(L)'
;MANEHLPIAVIGAGPVGLAAAAQLVARGLEPIVFEKGDDVGASLSQWAHVRVFSPWRYNIDRAAEALLTKAGWEAPGVTDLPTGAQMVDAYLKPLAALPEIAPHLRLSATVTSITRKGLDKVSNLGRKLAPFVIAWTDRNGMDHRTEARAVIDASGTWTQPNPMGVDGLMVPGELANAGHIAYGIPDVLGTARHTYAGKTTLVVGSGHSAINAALALLALEETAPGTKVMWALRRNRLERLLGGGINDQLPERGALGLAAKRAIDESRLQILAPFAATNIAAAEEGVTVTGTLGGSPLSITVDRIVVATGFRPDLGMLSELRVAIDPATEAPPALSSLIDPNFHSCGDVPPHGVVELTQPETDFYIVGSKSYGRAPTFLMATGYEQVRSIAAELAGDHVAARQVQLVLPETGVCNSDVSVGSSCCAAPASVAASSCCGGPAVDASAACCVADEIAKAAGEAGCGCGTASAPAPQVELA
;
A
#
# COMPACT_ATOMS: atom_id res chain seq x y z
N MET A 1 4.31 35.26 -7.79
CA MET A 1 4.38 34.54 -9.09
C MET A 1 2.99 34.47 -9.73
N ALA A 2 2.88 34.43 -11.07
CA ALA A 2 1.63 34.66 -11.81
C ALA A 2 0.42 33.76 -11.45
N ASN A 3 0.64 32.61 -10.81
CA ASN A 3 -0.41 31.63 -10.48
C ASN A 3 -0.59 31.42 -8.96
N GLU A 4 0.02 32.22 -8.09
CA GLU A 4 -0.05 31.99 -6.62
C GLU A 4 -1.45 32.03 -6.04
N HIS A 5 -2.39 32.71 -6.70
CA HIS A 5 -3.79 32.80 -6.33
C HIS A 5 -4.63 31.55 -6.71
N LEU A 6 -4.09 30.64 -7.52
CA LEU A 6 -4.80 29.42 -7.92
C LEU A 6 -4.61 28.32 -6.86
N PRO A 7 -5.61 27.45 -6.67
CA PRO A 7 -5.54 26.37 -5.70
C PRO A 7 -4.58 25.26 -6.15
N ILE A 8 -4.31 24.33 -5.24
CA ILE A 8 -3.59 23.09 -5.51
C ILE A 8 -4.62 21.97 -5.62
N ALA A 9 -4.69 21.32 -6.78
CA ALA A 9 -5.64 20.24 -6.99
C ALA A 9 -5.12 18.93 -6.36
N VAL A 10 -5.99 18.23 -5.63
CA VAL A 10 -5.75 16.89 -5.10
C VAL A 10 -6.75 15.94 -5.74
N ILE A 11 -6.26 14.90 -6.41
CA ILE A 11 -7.11 13.91 -7.09
C ILE A 11 -7.26 12.69 -6.17
N GLY A 12 -8.48 12.47 -5.67
CA GLY A 12 -8.84 11.42 -4.72
C GLY A 12 -8.97 11.94 -3.28
N ALA A 13 -10.05 11.57 -2.59
CA ALA A 13 -10.30 11.84 -1.17
C ALA A 13 -10.19 10.57 -0.32
N GLY A 14 -9.19 9.73 -0.62
CA GLY A 14 -8.75 8.66 0.27
C GLY A 14 -7.85 9.18 1.41
N PRO A 15 -7.25 8.28 2.22
CA PRO A 15 -6.39 8.68 3.34
C PRO A 15 -5.27 9.64 2.95
N VAL A 16 -4.55 9.35 1.86
CA VAL A 16 -3.42 10.18 1.40
C VAL A 16 -3.90 11.50 0.81
N GLY A 17 -5.03 11.52 0.10
CA GLY A 17 -5.58 12.74 -0.50
C GLY A 17 -6.09 13.73 0.55
N LEU A 18 -6.82 13.26 1.56
CA LEU A 18 -7.26 14.13 2.66
C LEU A 18 -6.09 14.57 3.55
N ALA A 19 -5.07 13.72 3.74
CA ALA A 19 -3.83 14.14 4.39
C ALA A 19 -3.12 15.24 3.59
N ALA A 20 -3.09 15.15 2.25
CA ALA A 20 -2.54 16.22 1.41
C ALA A 20 -3.31 17.53 1.62
N ALA A 21 -4.65 17.50 1.62
CA ALA A 21 -5.47 18.67 1.90
C ALA A 21 -5.16 19.29 3.28
N ALA A 22 -5.06 18.46 4.33
CA ALA A 22 -4.70 18.91 5.68
C ALA A 22 -3.30 19.55 5.74
N GLN A 23 -2.30 18.94 5.08
CA GLN A 23 -0.92 19.46 5.02
C GLN A 23 -0.82 20.78 4.26
N LEU A 24 -1.64 20.97 3.22
CA LEU A 24 -1.76 22.22 2.45
C LEU A 24 -2.41 23.32 3.31
N VAL A 25 -3.54 23.02 3.96
CA VAL A 25 -4.24 23.96 4.87
C VAL A 25 -3.32 24.40 6.01
N ALA A 26 -2.57 23.47 6.62
CA ALA A 26 -1.62 23.76 7.69
C ALA A 26 -0.49 24.72 7.26
N ARG A 27 -0.27 24.88 5.95
CA ARG A 27 0.72 25.79 5.35
C ARG A 27 0.10 27.03 4.70
N GLY A 28 -1.19 27.26 4.91
CA GLY A 28 -1.91 28.40 4.34
C GLY A 28 -2.10 28.31 2.83
N LEU A 29 -2.03 27.10 2.26
CA LEU A 29 -2.30 26.84 0.85
C LEU A 29 -3.74 26.36 0.67
N GLU A 30 -4.41 26.81 -0.38
CA GLU A 30 -5.79 26.42 -0.68
C GLU A 30 -5.83 25.12 -1.49
N PRO A 31 -6.39 24.02 -0.95
CA PRO A 31 -6.61 22.81 -1.72
C PRO A 31 -7.89 22.92 -2.58
N ILE A 32 -7.99 22.08 -3.60
CA ILE A 32 -9.28 21.66 -4.19
C ILE A 32 -9.23 20.15 -4.42
N VAL A 33 -10.11 19.40 -3.77
CA VAL A 33 -10.08 17.94 -3.75
C VAL A 33 -11.18 17.38 -4.64
N PHE A 34 -10.83 16.52 -5.58
CA PHE A 34 -11.78 15.83 -6.46
C PHE A 34 -11.91 14.37 -6.06
N GLU A 35 -13.11 13.91 -5.73
CA GLU A 35 -13.41 12.52 -5.40
C GLU A 35 -14.50 11.99 -6.32
N LYS A 36 -14.22 10.85 -6.95
CA LYS A 36 -15.16 10.19 -7.86
C LYS A 36 -16.37 9.61 -7.13
N GLY A 37 -16.19 9.10 -5.92
CA GLY A 37 -17.25 8.57 -5.08
C GLY A 37 -18.19 9.64 -4.55
N ASP A 38 -19.38 9.21 -4.12
CA ASP A 38 -20.36 10.09 -3.47
C ASP A 38 -19.95 10.49 -2.04
N ASP A 39 -18.87 9.92 -1.50
CA ASP A 39 -18.33 10.20 -0.18
C ASP A 39 -16.80 9.97 -0.15
N VAL A 40 -16.13 10.49 0.88
CA VAL A 40 -14.69 10.30 1.09
C VAL A 40 -14.37 8.84 1.45
N GLY A 41 -13.16 8.40 1.11
CA GLY A 41 -12.76 7.01 1.37
C GLY A 41 -13.60 5.98 0.60
N ALA A 42 -14.09 6.33 -0.60
CA ALA A 42 -14.94 5.45 -1.41
C ALA A 42 -14.33 4.05 -1.64
N SER A 43 -13.03 3.97 -1.91
CA SER A 43 -12.31 2.68 -2.04
C SER A 43 -12.29 1.90 -0.73
N LEU A 44 -12.04 2.55 0.41
CA LEU A 44 -12.04 1.91 1.74
C LEU A 44 -13.42 1.34 2.07
N SER A 45 -14.47 2.06 1.69
CA SER A 45 -15.86 1.63 1.91
C SER A 45 -16.19 0.32 1.18
N GLN A 46 -15.54 0.01 0.05
CA GLN A 46 -15.74 -1.27 -0.66
C GLN A 46 -15.17 -2.48 0.10
N TRP A 47 -14.21 -2.25 1.00
CA TRP A 47 -13.63 -3.27 1.88
C TRP A 47 -13.81 -2.90 3.35
N ALA A 48 -14.90 -2.23 3.70
CA ALA A 48 -15.15 -1.68 5.03
C ALA A 48 -15.01 -2.71 6.18
N HIS A 49 -15.27 -3.99 5.91
CA HIS A 49 -15.15 -5.11 6.85
C HIS A 49 -13.70 -5.55 7.12
N VAL A 50 -12.75 -5.19 6.26
CA VAL A 50 -11.36 -5.63 6.36
C VAL A 50 -10.63 -4.81 7.41
N ARG A 51 -9.95 -5.50 8.34
CA ARG A 51 -9.02 -4.91 9.31
C ARG A 51 -7.68 -4.60 8.66
N VAL A 52 -7.15 -3.40 8.87
CA VAL A 52 -5.79 -3.07 8.41
C VAL A 52 -4.76 -3.59 9.40
N PHE A 53 -3.55 -3.86 8.90
CA PHE A 53 -2.47 -4.46 9.70
C PHE A 53 -1.65 -3.45 10.51
N SER A 54 -1.95 -2.16 10.42
CA SER A 54 -1.25 -1.09 11.11
C SER A 54 -2.14 -0.44 12.17
N PRO A 55 -1.63 -0.11 13.36
CA PRO A 55 -2.39 0.59 14.38
C PRO A 55 -2.68 2.05 14.01
N TRP A 56 -3.67 2.66 14.67
CA TRP A 56 -4.09 4.05 14.44
C TRP A 56 -2.95 5.07 14.40
N ARG A 57 -1.92 4.93 15.24
CA ARG A 57 -0.74 5.82 15.26
C ARG A 57 -0.02 5.95 13.91
N TYR A 58 -0.19 4.99 13.01
CA TYR A 58 0.41 4.99 11.66
C TYR A 58 -0.61 5.24 10.54
N ASN A 59 -1.89 5.36 10.89
CA ASN A 59 -3.01 5.53 9.95
C ASN A 59 -3.67 6.92 10.08
N ILE A 60 -3.07 7.82 10.85
CA ILE A 60 -3.51 9.22 11.00
C ILE A 60 -2.31 10.11 10.65
N ASP A 61 -2.55 11.11 9.79
CA ASP A 61 -1.55 12.13 9.46
C ASP A 61 -1.47 13.18 10.58
N ARG A 62 -0.26 13.68 10.87
CA ARG A 62 -0.02 14.63 11.97
C ARG A 62 -0.73 15.99 11.75
N ALA A 63 -0.80 16.49 10.52
CA ALA A 63 -1.49 17.75 10.24
C ALA A 63 -3.01 17.57 10.31
N ALA A 64 -3.51 16.43 9.82
CA ALA A 64 -4.91 16.06 9.97
C ALA A 64 -5.32 15.93 11.45
N GLU A 65 -4.52 15.24 12.26
CA GLU A 65 -4.73 15.10 13.71
C GLU A 65 -4.77 16.46 14.41
N ALA A 66 -3.86 17.38 14.07
CA ALA A 66 -3.82 18.72 14.66
C ALA A 66 -5.10 19.53 14.33
N LEU A 67 -5.58 19.47 13.09
CA LEU A 67 -6.82 20.13 12.67
C LEU A 67 -8.05 19.53 13.37
N LEU A 68 -8.13 18.20 13.42
CA LEU A 68 -9.20 17.47 14.10
C LEU A 68 -9.24 17.76 15.60
N THR A 69 -8.09 17.73 16.27
CA THR A 69 -7.98 18.02 17.71
C THR A 69 -8.45 19.43 18.03
N LYS A 70 -8.11 20.41 17.19
CA LYS A 70 -8.59 21.79 17.33
C LYS A 70 -10.12 21.90 17.20
N ALA A 71 -10.74 21.02 16.41
CA ALA A 71 -12.18 20.92 16.26
C ALA A 71 -12.87 20.07 17.35
N GLY A 72 -12.13 19.59 18.36
CA GLY A 72 -12.66 18.79 19.46
C GLY A 72 -12.88 17.31 19.13
N TRP A 73 -12.20 16.79 18.10
CA TRP A 73 -12.23 15.36 17.76
C TRP A 73 -11.47 14.53 18.81
N GLU A 74 -12.05 13.39 19.19
CA GLU A 74 -11.42 12.42 20.09
C GLU A 74 -10.71 11.34 19.27
N ALA A 75 -9.39 11.22 19.45
CA ALA A 75 -8.60 10.23 18.74
C ALA A 75 -8.91 8.80 19.22
N PRO A 76 -9.03 7.82 18.29
CA PRO A 76 -9.11 6.41 18.63
C PRO A 76 -7.86 5.91 19.39
N GLY A 77 -7.98 4.73 20.01
CA GLY A 77 -6.87 4.08 20.72
C GLY A 77 -5.66 3.84 19.80
N VAL A 78 -4.51 4.44 20.15
CA VAL A 78 -3.33 4.53 19.26
C VAL A 78 -2.74 3.17 18.84
N THR A 79 -3.00 2.11 19.62
CA THR A 79 -2.55 0.73 19.36
C THR A 79 -3.61 -0.14 18.67
N ASP A 80 -4.86 0.33 18.58
CA ASP A 80 -5.94 -0.46 17.99
C ASP A 80 -5.78 -0.52 16.47
N LEU A 81 -6.14 -1.68 15.90
CA LEU A 81 -6.13 -1.93 14.46
C LEU A 81 -7.50 -1.62 13.86
N PRO A 82 -7.68 -0.56 13.07
CA PRO A 82 -9.00 -0.22 12.55
C PRO A 82 -9.46 -1.13 11.40
N THR A 83 -10.77 -1.21 11.20
CA THR A 83 -11.35 -1.67 9.93
C THR A 83 -11.43 -0.55 8.91
N GLY A 84 -11.64 -0.89 7.64
CA GLY A 84 -11.93 0.09 6.59
C GLY A 84 -13.10 1.01 6.95
N ALA A 85 -14.16 0.46 7.58
CA ALA A 85 -15.29 1.24 8.09
C ALA A 85 -14.85 2.26 9.14
N GLN A 86 -14.07 1.81 10.14
CA GLN A 86 -13.59 2.68 11.22
C GLN A 86 -12.68 3.78 10.69
N MET A 87 -11.81 3.48 9.70
CA MET A 87 -10.99 4.49 9.02
C MET A 87 -11.85 5.58 8.37
N VAL A 88 -12.92 5.20 7.68
CA VAL A 88 -13.82 6.16 7.02
C VAL A 88 -14.61 6.96 8.05
N ASP A 89 -15.29 6.29 8.98
CA ASP A 89 -16.25 6.90 9.89
C ASP A 89 -15.59 7.68 11.04
N ALA A 90 -14.51 7.15 11.62
CA ALA A 90 -13.85 7.77 12.77
C ALA A 90 -12.76 8.80 12.39
N TYR A 91 -12.26 8.78 11.15
CA TYR A 91 -11.15 9.65 10.74
C TYR A 91 -11.44 10.45 9.45
N LEU A 92 -11.70 9.79 8.31
CA LEU A 92 -11.79 10.51 7.03
C LEU A 92 -13.00 11.43 6.92
N LYS A 93 -14.19 10.96 7.34
CA LYS A 93 -15.41 11.78 7.33
C LYS A 93 -15.31 12.98 8.27
N PRO A 94 -14.88 12.85 9.55
CA PRO A 94 -14.63 14.00 10.41
C PRO A 94 -13.66 15.01 9.80
N LEU A 95 -12.57 14.55 9.19
CA LEU A 95 -11.57 15.41 8.56
C LEU A 95 -12.15 16.17 7.36
N ALA A 96 -12.89 15.47 6.51
CA ALA A 96 -13.54 16.05 5.34
C ALA A 96 -14.63 17.08 5.69
N ALA A 97 -15.26 16.93 6.86
CA ALA A 97 -16.30 17.83 7.35
C ALA A 97 -15.76 19.14 7.97
N LEU A 98 -14.44 19.26 8.16
CA LEU A 98 -13.85 20.48 8.72
C LEU A 98 -14.13 21.70 7.83
N PRO A 99 -14.43 22.88 8.40
CA PRO A 99 -14.67 24.10 7.64
C PRO A 99 -13.53 24.48 6.69
N GLU A 100 -12.29 24.11 7.01
CA GLU A 100 -11.11 24.36 6.20
C GLU A 100 -10.98 23.44 4.96
N ILE A 101 -11.71 22.32 4.92
CA ILE A 101 -11.62 21.31 3.85
C ILE A 101 -12.95 21.17 3.09
N ALA A 102 -14.08 21.12 3.79
CA ALA A 102 -15.40 20.85 3.21
C ALA A 102 -15.77 21.76 2.01
N PRO A 103 -15.52 23.08 2.03
CA PRO A 103 -15.84 23.96 0.89
C PRO A 103 -15.02 23.66 -0.38
N HIS A 104 -13.88 23.01 -0.21
CA HIS A 104 -12.91 22.70 -1.26
C HIS A 104 -13.04 21.26 -1.78
N LEU A 105 -13.91 20.45 -1.18
CA LEU A 105 -14.18 19.08 -1.59
C LEU A 105 -15.23 19.05 -2.70
N ARG A 106 -14.97 18.28 -3.76
CA ARG A 106 -15.87 18.00 -4.88
C ARG A 106 -16.09 16.50 -4.93
N LEU A 107 -17.17 16.04 -4.31
CA LEU A 107 -17.64 14.66 -4.39
C LEU A 107 -18.36 14.39 -5.72
N SER A 108 -18.48 13.13 -6.08
CA SER A 108 -19.03 12.67 -7.36
C SER A 108 -18.40 13.36 -8.58
N ALA A 109 -17.12 13.70 -8.49
CA ALA A 109 -16.35 14.40 -9.51
C ALA A 109 -15.28 13.46 -10.09
N THR A 110 -15.54 12.93 -11.29
CA THR A 110 -14.59 12.06 -11.98
C THR A 110 -13.63 12.90 -12.81
N VAL A 111 -12.37 12.99 -12.41
CA VAL A 111 -11.33 13.61 -13.24
C VAL A 111 -11.07 12.74 -14.47
N THR A 112 -11.22 13.33 -15.65
CA THR A 112 -11.08 12.63 -16.94
C THR A 112 -9.76 12.94 -17.63
N SER A 113 -9.23 14.15 -17.48
CA SER A 113 -7.93 14.53 -18.03
C SER A 113 -7.30 15.72 -17.31
N ILE A 114 -5.98 15.79 -17.34
CA ILE A 114 -5.18 16.89 -16.79
C ILE A 114 -4.20 17.37 -17.86
N THR A 115 -4.13 18.68 -18.07
CA THR A 115 -3.23 19.29 -19.05
C THR A 115 -2.70 20.65 -18.56
N ARG A 116 -1.80 21.27 -19.33
CA ARG A 116 -1.37 22.67 -19.15
C ARG A 116 -2.27 23.58 -19.97
N LYS A 117 -2.70 24.70 -19.39
CA LYS A 117 -3.62 25.65 -20.04
C LYS A 117 -3.07 26.11 -21.39
N GLY A 118 -3.78 25.78 -22.46
CA GLY A 118 -3.45 26.18 -23.83
C GLY A 118 -2.23 25.48 -24.43
N LEU A 119 -1.71 24.42 -23.81
CA LEU A 119 -0.49 23.75 -24.25
C LEU A 119 -0.69 22.23 -24.31
N ASP A 120 -0.53 21.67 -25.50
CA ASP A 120 -0.42 20.22 -25.68
C ASP A 120 0.90 19.68 -25.09
N LYS A 121 1.03 18.36 -25.00
CA LYS A 121 2.22 17.71 -24.44
C LYS A 121 3.54 18.10 -25.12
N VAL A 122 3.54 18.38 -26.43
CA VAL A 122 4.76 18.64 -27.21
C VAL A 122 5.23 20.09 -27.10
N SER A 123 4.35 21.02 -26.74
CA SER A 123 4.64 22.44 -26.60
C SER A 123 5.61 22.75 -25.44
N ASN A 124 6.70 23.45 -25.74
CA ASN A 124 7.75 23.78 -24.76
C ASN A 124 7.65 25.20 -24.18
N LEU A 125 7.34 26.19 -25.02
CA LEU A 125 7.38 27.59 -24.63
C LEU A 125 6.33 27.87 -23.55
N GLY A 126 6.75 28.41 -22.40
CA GLY A 126 5.85 28.78 -21.30
C GLY A 126 5.26 27.62 -20.49
N ARG A 127 5.54 26.35 -20.82
CA ARG A 127 4.89 25.19 -20.18
C ARG A 127 5.02 25.16 -18.66
N LYS A 128 6.24 25.40 -18.15
CA LYS A 128 6.51 25.37 -16.71
C LYS A 128 5.71 26.42 -15.92
N LEU A 129 5.29 27.51 -16.57
CA LEU A 129 4.57 28.62 -15.95
C LEU A 129 3.07 28.56 -16.19
N ALA A 130 2.59 27.76 -17.14
CA ALA A 130 1.17 27.63 -17.43
C ALA A 130 0.47 26.86 -16.30
N PRO A 131 -0.70 27.31 -15.82
CA PRO A 131 -1.46 26.55 -14.83
C PRO A 131 -1.96 25.23 -15.41
N PHE A 132 -2.28 24.29 -14.54
CA PHE A 132 -2.98 23.08 -14.92
C PHE A 132 -4.45 23.37 -15.20
N VAL A 133 -5.04 22.59 -16.11
CA VAL A 133 -6.48 22.49 -16.32
C VAL A 133 -6.88 21.05 -16.03
N ILE A 134 -7.76 20.88 -15.04
CA ILE A 134 -8.35 19.61 -14.64
C ILE A 134 -9.73 19.56 -15.28
N ALA A 135 -9.93 18.65 -16.23
CA ALA A 135 -11.24 18.34 -16.77
C ALA A 135 -11.87 17.21 -15.96
N TRP A 136 -13.14 17.38 -15.60
CA TRP A 136 -13.86 16.41 -14.76
C TRP A 136 -15.35 16.39 -15.08
N THR A 137 -15.99 15.27 -14.83
CA THR A 137 -17.44 15.08 -14.97
C THR A 137 -18.10 14.99 -13.61
N ASP A 138 -19.24 15.66 -13.45
CA ASP A 138 -20.05 15.55 -12.24
C ASP A 138 -21.00 14.34 -12.27
N ARG A 139 -21.77 14.17 -11.20
CA ARG A 139 -22.75 13.07 -11.06
C ARG A 139 -23.86 13.06 -12.12
N ASN A 140 -24.12 14.20 -12.75
CA ASN A 140 -25.12 14.33 -13.81
C ASN A 140 -24.50 14.10 -15.20
N GLY A 141 -23.19 13.80 -15.26
CA GLY A 141 -22.45 13.66 -16.51
C GLY A 141 -22.12 14.99 -17.19
N MET A 142 -22.20 16.12 -16.49
CA MET A 142 -21.81 17.41 -17.04
C MET A 142 -20.29 17.60 -16.96
N ASP A 143 -19.70 18.12 -18.05
CA ASP A 143 -18.28 18.43 -18.14
C ASP A 143 -17.95 19.77 -17.48
N HIS A 144 -16.90 19.77 -16.67
CA HIS A 144 -16.36 20.93 -15.98
C HIS A 144 -14.85 21.06 -16.21
N ARG A 145 -14.33 22.27 -16.01
CA ARG A 145 -12.89 22.55 -16.05
C ARG A 145 -12.49 23.43 -14.89
N THR A 146 -11.40 23.08 -14.22
CA THR A 146 -10.86 23.83 -13.09
C THR A 146 -9.38 24.08 -13.27
N GLU A 147 -8.94 25.31 -13.00
CA GLU A 147 -7.52 25.68 -13.06
C GLU A 147 -6.85 25.51 -11.70
N ALA A 148 -5.61 25.04 -11.70
CA ALA A 148 -4.80 24.87 -10.49
C ALA A 148 -3.34 25.20 -10.78
N ARG A 149 -2.61 25.67 -9.76
CA ARG A 149 -1.15 25.93 -9.89
C ARG A 149 -0.31 24.66 -9.79
N ALA A 150 -0.77 23.67 -9.04
CA ALA A 150 -0.11 22.38 -8.83
C ALA A 150 -1.15 21.27 -8.74
N VAL A 151 -0.71 20.02 -8.92
CA VAL A 151 -1.57 18.83 -8.88
C VAL A 151 -0.88 17.72 -8.08
N ILE A 152 -1.60 17.15 -7.12
CA ILE A 152 -1.22 15.98 -6.34
C ILE A 152 -2.19 14.85 -6.72
N ASP A 153 -1.71 13.87 -7.47
CA ASP A 153 -2.48 12.70 -7.88
C ASP A 153 -2.40 11.60 -6.81
N ALA A 154 -3.45 11.53 -5.98
CA ALA A 154 -3.64 10.56 -4.91
C ALA A 154 -4.77 9.55 -5.26
N SER A 155 -5.04 9.32 -6.56
CA SER A 155 -6.21 8.54 -7.00
C SER A 155 -6.14 7.04 -6.68
N GLY A 156 -4.99 6.57 -6.17
CA GLY A 156 -4.75 5.17 -5.83
C GLY A 156 -4.78 4.22 -7.03
N THR A 157 -4.92 2.93 -6.75
CA THR A 157 -4.91 1.84 -7.76
C THR A 157 -6.16 0.96 -7.70
N TRP A 158 -6.99 1.08 -6.66
CA TRP A 158 -8.09 0.16 -6.35
C TRP A 158 -9.11 -0.02 -7.49
N THR A 159 -9.34 1.02 -8.29
CA THR A 159 -10.33 1.00 -9.38
C THR A 159 -9.85 0.28 -10.64
N GLN A 160 -8.60 -0.19 -10.67
CA GLN A 160 -8.03 -0.90 -11.82
C GLN A 160 -7.38 -2.22 -11.36
N PRO A 161 -8.20 -3.25 -11.08
CA PRO A 161 -7.70 -4.56 -10.67
C PRO A 161 -6.91 -5.23 -11.81
N ASN A 162 -5.94 -6.05 -11.41
CA ASN A 162 -5.25 -6.93 -12.35
C ASN A 162 -6.20 -8.06 -12.77
N PRO A 163 -6.16 -8.48 -14.04
CA PRO A 163 -6.99 -9.57 -14.52
C PRO A 163 -6.53 -10.92 -13.95
N MET A 164 -7.34 -11.96 -14.19
CA MET A 164 -7.06 -13.32 -13.74
C MET A 164 -5.82 -13.93 -14.44
N GLY A 165 -5.58 -13.60 -15.72
CA GLY A 165 -4.53 -14.19 -16.56
C GLY A 165 -3.12 -14.04 -16.02
N VAL A 166 -2.29 -15.07 -16.19
CA VAL A 166 -0.95 -15.15 -15.60
C VAL A 166 0.05 -14.17 -16.19
N ASP A 167 -0.19 -13.76 -17.43
CA ASP A 167 0.55 -12.79 -18.24
C ASP A 167 0.06 -11.35 -18.04
N GLY A 168 -0.91 -11.13 -17.16
CA GLY A 168 -1.48 -9.80 -16.91
C GLY A 168 -2.54 -9.39 -17.93
N LEU A 169 -3.04 -10.33 -18.75
CA LEU A 169 -4.16 -10.11 -19.67
C LEU A 169 -5.47 -10.66 -19.09
N MET A 170 -6.57 -10.05 -19.54
CA MET A 170 -7.92 -10.61 -19.32
C MET A 170 -8.01 -11.94 -20.02
N VAL A 171 -8.51 -12.95 -19.32
CA VAL A 171 -8.78 -14.25 -19.92
C VAL A 171 -10.02 -14.13 -20.81
N PRO A 172 -10.06 -14.75 -22.00
CA PRO A 172 -11.27 -14.81 -22.81
C PRO A 172 -12.48 -15.24 -21.97
N GLY A 173 -13.57 -14.48 -22.10
CA GLY A 173 -14.80 -14.68 -21.33
C GLY A 173 -14.82 -14.09 -19.91
N GLU A 174 -13.70 -13.56 -19.39
CA GLU A 174 -13.65 -12.91 -18.07
C GLU A 174 -14.62 -11.71 -18.01
N LEU A 175 -14.60 -10.83 -19.01
CA LEU A 175 -15.52 -9.70 -19.09
C LEU A 175 -16.98 -10.13 -19.29
N ALA A 176 -17.22 -11.14 -20.14
CA ALA A 176 -18.58 -11.62 -20.45
C ALA A 176 -19.25 -12.28 -19.22
N ASN A 177 -18.44 -12.83 -18.30
CA ASN A 177 -18.91 -13.48 -17.09
C ASN A 177 -18.70 -12.62 -15.83
N ALA A 178 -18.54 -11.31 -15.97
CA ALA A 178 -18.28 -10.40 -14.84
C ALA A 178 -19.32 -10.53 -13.70
N GLY A 179 -20.57 -10.91 -14.01
CA GLY A 179 -21.59 -11.20 -12.99
C GLY A 179 -21.18 -12.30 -11.99
N HIS A 180 -20.33 -13.25 -12.39
CA HIS A 180 -19.81 -14.35 -11.57
C HIS A 180 -18.47 -14.05 -10.89
N ILE A 181 -17.85 -12.92 -11.21
CA ILE A 181 -16.48 -12.59 -10.83
C ILE A 181 -16.48 -11.35 -9.93
N ALA A 182 -15.85 -11.45 -8.77
CA ALA A 182 -15.57 -10.30 -7.91
C ALA A 182 -14.06 -10.05 -7.89
N TYR A 183 -13.64 -8.80 -8.11
CA TYR A 183 -12.26 -8.39 -7.89
C TYR A 183 -12.08 -7.87 -6.46
N GLY A 184 -10.93 -8.15 -5.84
CA GLY A 184 -10.60 -7.67 -4.50
C GLY A 184 -11.03 -8.63 -3.39
N ILE A 185 -11.66 -8.10 -2.33
CA ILE A 185 -12.00 -8.83 -1.09
C ILE A 185 -13.50 -8.64 -0.81
N PRO A 186 -14.39 -9.48 -1.37
CA PRO A 186 -15.82 -9.37 -1.10
C PRO A 186 -16.15 -9.73 0.35
N ASP A 187 -17.13 -9.04 0.94
CA ASP A 187 -17.63 -9.28 2.31
C ASP A 187 -18.51 -10.53 2.39
N VAL A 188 -17.88 -11.70 2.26
CA VAL A 188 -18.56 -13.01 2.17
C VAL A 188 -19.26 -13.43 3.46
N LEU A 189 -18.90 -12.83 4.60
CA LEU A 189 -19.52 -13.11 5.90
C LEU A 189 -20.68 -12.14 6.22
N GLY A 190 -20.66 -10.94 5.64
CA GLY A 190 -21.69 -9.92 5.80
C GLY A 190 -22.53 -9.73 4.54
N THR A 191 -22.37 -8.58 3.89
CA THR A 191 -23.25 -8.10 2.82
C THR A 191 -23.33 -9.04 1.60
N ALA A 192 -22.23 -9.70 1.25
CA ALA A 192 -22.17 -10.61 0.11
C ALA A 192 -22.51 -12.07 0.49
N ARG A 193 -22.86 -12.37 1.75
CA ARG A 193 -23.12 -13.74 2.23
C ARG A 193 -24.06 -14.52 1.33
N HIS A 194 -25.18 -13.93 0.91
CA HIS A 194 -26.18 -14.57 0.06
C HIS A 194 -25.64 -15.01 -1.32
N THR A 195 -24.57 -14.37 -1.80
CA THR A 195 -23.93 -14.68 -3.09
C THR A 195 -22.99 -15.88 -3.00
N TYR A 196 -22.45 -16.16 -1.81
CA TYR A 196 -21.39 -17.17 -1.61
C TYR A 196 -21.80 -18.36 -0.74
N ALA A 197 -22.84 -18.22 0.09
CA ALA A 197 -23.30 -19.28 0.97
C ALA A 197 -23.83 -20.49 0.18
N GLY A 198 -23.33 -21.69 0.47
CA GLY A 198 -23.72 -22.92 -0.21
C GLY A 198 -23.17 -23.05 -1.64
N LYS A 199 -22.18 -22.21 -2.02
CA LYS A 199 -21.62 -22.12 -3.37
C LYS A 199 -20.17 -22.58 -3.43
N THR A 200 -19.74 -23.05 -4.60
CA THR A 200 -18.33 -23.36 -4.88
C THR A 200 -17.65 -22.11 -5.42
N THR A 201 -16.61 -21.64 -4.72
CA THR A 201 -15.89 -20.40 -5.06
C THR A 201 -14.43 -20.68 -5.39
N LEU A 202 -13.98 -20.18 -6.53
CA LEU A 202 -12.57 -20.15 -6.91
C LEU A 202 -11.93 -18.82 -6.49
N VAL A 203 -10.99 -18.84 -5.57
CA VAL A 203 -10.15 -17.69 -5.23
C VAL A 203 -8.88 -17.74 -6.06
N VAL A 204 -8.54 -16.68 -6.77
CA VAL A 204 -7.33 -16.59 -7.61
C VAL A 204 -6.40 -15.51 -7.07
N GLY A 205 -5.17 -15.89 -6.75
CA GLY A 205 -4.15 -14.98 -6.26
C GLY A 205 -3.40 -15.55 -5.07
N SER A 206 -2.25 -14.95 -4.73
CA SER A 206 -1.41 -15.41 -3.62
C SER A 206 -1.02 -14.29 -2.66
N GLY A 207 -1.69 -13.14 -2.74
CA GLY A 207 -1.46 -12.04 -1.80
C GLY A 207 -2.36 -12.15 -0.57
N HIS A 208 -2.16 -11.25 0.40
CA HIS A 208 -2.98 -11.18 1.61
C HIS A 208 -4.48 -11.05 1.32
N SER A 209 -4.87 -10.33 0.26
CA SER A 209 -6.26 -10.23 -0.18
C SER A 209 -6.88 -11.59 -0.52
N ALA A 210 -6.12 -12.47 -1.20
CA ALA A 210 -6.58 -13.81 -1.55
C ALA A 210 -6.68 -14.71 -0.30
N ILE A 211 -5.71 -14.61 0.61
CA ILE A 211 -5.71 -15.34 1.90
C ILE A 211 -6.94 -14.95 2.72
N ASN A 212 -7.19 -13.65 2.89
CA ASN A 212 -8.36 -13.15 3.63
C ASN A 212 -9.67 -13.64 3.02
N ALA A 213 -9.82 -13.56 1.70
CA ALA A 213 -11.02 -14.06 1.03
C ALA A 213 -11.22 -15.57 1.22
N ALA A 214 -10.15 -16.38 1.08
CA ALA A 214 -10.21 -17.82 1.26
C ALA A 214 -10.59 -18.21 2.70
N LEU A 215 -9.99 -17.56 3.70
CA LEU A 215 -10.30 -17.80 5.11
C LEU A 215 -11.71 -17.36 5.49
N ALA A 216 -12.19 -16.23 4.96
CA ALA A 216 -13.55 -15.79 5.18
C ALA A 216 -14.58 -16.75 4.57
N LEU A 217 -14.29 -17.35 3.42
CA LEU A 217 -15.14 -18.39 2.82
C LEU A 217 -15.11 -19.71 3.61
N LEU A 218 -13.96 -20.08 4.19
CA LEU A 218 -13.87 -21.23 5.10
C LEU A 218 -14.66 -21.01 6.40
N ALA A 219 -14.65 -19.80 6.94
CA ALA A 219 -15.51 -19.45 8.07
C ALA A 219 -17.00 -19.47 7.66
N LEU A 220 -17.33 -19.10 6.42
CA LEU A 220 -18.70 -19.18 5.90
C LEU A 220 -19.19 -20.63 5.81
N GLU A 221 -18.34 -21.56 5.38
CA GLU A 221 -18.63 -23.00 5.31
C GLU A 221 -19.15 -23.56 6.64
N GLU A 222 -18.62 -23.10 7.79
CA GLU A 222 -19.04 -23.55 9.12
C GLU A 222 -20.50 -23.19 9.44
N THR A 223 -21.02 -22.13 8.84
CA THR A 223 -22.39 -21.64 9.07
C THR A 223 -23.33 -21.83 7.87
N ALA A 224 -22.79 -22.26 6.72
CA ALA A 224 -23.53 -22.51 5.49
C ALA A 224 -23.00 -23.79 4.82
N PRO A 225 -23.52 -24.97 5.22
CA PRO A 225 -23.12 -26.25 4.64
C PRO A 225 -23.27 -26.26 3.12
N GLY A 226 -22.28 -26.82 2.42
CA GLY A 226 -22.23 -26.84 0.95
C GLY A 226 -21.39 -25.72 0.33
N THR A 227 -20.93 -24.75 1.12
CA THR A 227 -19.92 -23.79 0.68
C THR A 227 -18.60 -24.52 0.45
N LYS A 228 -17.98 -24.36 -0.71
CA LYS A 228 -16.69 -24.99 -1.06
C LYS A 228 -15.71 -23.96 -1.56
N VAL A 229 -14.43 -24.12 -1.20
CA VAL A 229 -13.38 -23.16 -1.56
C VAL A 229 -12.27 -23.86 -2.33
N MET A 230 -11.97 -23.35 -3.51
CA MET A 230 -10.79 -23.71 -4.29
C MET A 230 -9.88 -22.48 -4.34
N TRP A 231 -8.58 -22.66 -4.12
CA TRP A 231 -7.62 -21.56 -4.12
C TRP A 231 -6.54 -21.80 -5.16
N ALA A 232 -6.53 -20.97 -6.20
CA ALA A 232 -5.62 -21.04 -7.33
C ALA A 232 -4.46 -20.04 -7.21
N LEU A 233 -3.25 -20.56 -7.41
CA LEU A 233 -2.01 -19.79 -7.35
C LEU A 233 -1.27 -19.91 -8.68
N ARG A 234 -0.84 -18.77 -9.24
CA ARG A 234 -0.08 -18.73 -10.50
C ARG A 234 1.26 -19.44 -10.42
N ARG A 235 1.84 -19.52 -9.22
CA ARG A 235 3.16 -20.09 -8.95
C ARG A 235 3.04 -21.04 -7.76
N ASN A 236 3.78 -22.14 -7.81
CA ASN A 236 3.85 -23.07 -6.68
C ASN A 236 4.85 -22.54 -5.62
N ARG A 237 4.38 -21.62 -4.77
CA ARG A 237 5.16 -21.05 -3.64
C ARG A 237 4.42 -21.17 -2.32
N LEU A 238 3.74 -22.30 -2.11
CA LEU A 238 2.93 -22.53 -0.92
C LEU A 238 3.75 -22.47 0.36
N GLU A 239 4.98 -23.00 0.35
CA GLU A 239 5.90 -22.93 1.49
C GLU A 239 6.29 -21.50 1.87
N ARG A 240 6.41 -20.57 0.91
CA ARG A 240 6.69 -19.17 1.21
C ARG A 240 5.45 -18.43 1.74
N LEU A 241 4.26 -18.88 1.34
CA LEU A 241 2.98 -18.31 1.77
C LEU A 241 2.55 -18.80 3.15
N LEU A 242 2.84 -20.07 3.47
CA LEU A 242 2.51 -20.72 4.74
C LEU A 242 3.69 -20.71 5.73
N GLY A 243 4.92 -20.62 5.24
CA GLY A 243 6.17 -20.71 6.01
C GLY A 243 6.71 -19.38 6.52
N GLY A 244 5.91 -18.31 6.47
CA GLY A 244 6.16 -17.12 7.27
C GLY A 244 6.03 -17.34 8.78
N GLY A 245 5.73 -18.57 9.27
CA GLY A 245 5.66 -18.84 10.71
C GLY A 245 6.86 -18.26 11.48
N ILE A 246 6.62 -17.67 12.66
CA ILE A 246 7.58 -17.03 13.60
C ILE A 246 8.44 -15.87 13.00
N ASN A 247 8.74 -15.87 11.69
CA ASN A 247 9.53 -14.85 10.99
C ASN A 247 8.68 -13.79 10.26
N ASP A 248 7.37 -14.01 10.14
CA ASP A 248 6.43 -12.97 9.72
C ASP A 248 6.27 -12.04 10.92
N GLN A 249 6.82 -10.84 10.79
CA GLN A 249 7.00 -9.88 11.90
C GLN A 249 5.65 -9.34 12.42
N LEU A 250 4.52 -9.91 11.97
CA LEU A 250 3.16 -9.58 12.42
C LEU A 250 2.42 -10.83 12.89
N PRO A 251 2.00 -10.89 14.15
CA PRO A 251 1.26 -12.03 14.69
C PRO A 251 0.01 -12.40 13.90
N GLU A 252 -0.74 -11.40 13.42
CA GLU A 252 -1.98 -11.64 12.65
C GLU A 252 -1.73 -12.23 11.26
N ARG A 253 -0.63 -11.87 10.57
CA ARG A 253 -0.29 -12.46 9.26
C ARG A 253 0.22 -13.88 9.38
N GLY A 254 1.05 -14.16 10.39
CA GLY A 254 1.42 -15.52 10.76
C GLY A 254 0.20 -16.38 11.09
N ALA A 255 -0.78 -15.82 11.82
CA ALA A 255 -2.03 -16.51 12.14
C ALA A 255 -2.88 -16.84 10.89
N LEU A 256 -2.95 -15.91 9.92
CA LEU A 256 -3.63 -16.16 8.63
C LEU A 256 -2.95 -17.31 7.86
N GLY A 257 -1.61 -17.34 7.80
CA GLY A 257 -0.85 -18.43 7.18
C GLY A 257 -1.08 -19.79 7.87
N LEU A 258 -1.09 -19.81 9.20
CA LEU A 258 -1.37 -21.03 9.98
C LEU A 258 -2.81 -21.52 9.83
N ALA A 259 -3.79 -20.61 9.76
CA ALA A 259 -5.18 -20.95 9.49
C ALA A 259 -5.34 -21.57 8.09
N ALA A 260 -4.69 -20.99 7.08
CA ALA A 260 -4.71 -21.54 5.73
C ALA A 260 -4.07 -22.93 5.67
N LYS A 261 -2.94 -23.14 6.35
CA LYS A 261 -2.27 -24.45 6.42
C LYS A 261 -3.18 -25.51 7.04
N ARG A 262 -3.82 -25.21 8.18
CA ARG A 262 -4.77 -26.12 8.83
C ARG A 262 -5.92 -26.52 7.91
N ALA A 263 -6.52 -25.56 7.20
CA ALA A 263 -7.62 -25.84 6.27
C ALA A 263 -7.20 -26.72 5.09
N ILE A 264 -5.93 -26.65 4.66
CA ILE A 264 -5.36 -27.53 3.64
C ILE A 264 -5.16 -28.95 4.22
N ASP A 265 -4.56 -29.05 5.40
CA ASP A 265 -4.29 -30.32 6.07
C ASP A 265 -5.61 -31.08 6.38
N GLU A 266 -6.68 -30.34 6.70
CA GLU A 266 -8.04 -30.86 6.92
C GLU A 266 -8.82 -31.14 5.62
N SER A 267 -8.22 -30.94 4.44
CA SER A 267 -8.87 -31.10 3.13
C SER A 267 -10.13 -30.23 2.90
N ARG A 268 -10.29 -29.16 3.68
CA ARG A 268 -11.37 -28.17 3.52
C ARG A 268 -11.07 -27.15 2.42
N LEU A 269 -9.79 -26.92 2.12
CA LEU A 269 -9.30 -25.97 1.12
C LEU A 269 -8.54 -26.67 -0.01
N GLN A 270 -9.11 -26.69 -1.21
CA GLN A 270 -8.45 -27.29 -2.37
C GLN A 270 -7.46 -26.31 -3.01
N ILE A 271 -6.16 -26.62 -2.98
CA ILE A 271 -5.13 -25.81 -3.62
C ILE A 271 -4.93 -26.22 -5.09
N LEU A 272 -4.96 -25.24 -5.99
CA LEU A 272 -4.65 -25.40 -7.41
C LEU A 272 -3.37 -24.61 -7.73
N ALA A 273 -2.21 -25.25 -7.65
CA ALA A 273 -0.92 -24.61 -7.90
C ALA A 273 0.06 -25.54 -8.64
N PRO A 274 0.80 -25.06 -9.66
CA PRO A 274 0.63 -23.77 -10.33
C PRO A 274 -0.56 -23.83 -11.30
N PHE A 275 -1.49 -22.87 -11.22
CA PHE A 275 -2.67 -22.76 -12.06
C PHE A 275 -2.60 -21.56 -13.00
N ALA A 276 -2.88 -21.78 -14.28
CA ALA A 276 -2.97 -20.74 -15.30
C ALA A 276 -4.29 -20.86 -16.08
N ALA A 277 -5.22 -19.94 -15.82
CA ALA A 277 -6.49 -19.88 -16.53
C ALA A 277 -6.30 -19.38 -17.97
N THR A 278 -7.02 -19.98 -18.92
CA THR A 278 -6.94 -19.71 -20.36
C THR A 278 -8.28 -19.33 -20.98
N ASN A 279 -9.40 -19.73 -20.39
CA ASN A 279 -10.74 -19.30 -20.82
C ASN A 279 -11.76 -19.43 -19.68
N ILE A 280 -12.78 -18.58 -19.68
CA ILE A 280 -13.97 -18.69 -18.84
C ILE A 280 -15.19 -18.79 -19.75
N ALA A 281 -16.01 -19.82 -19.56
CA ALA A 281 -17.28 -19.99 -20.27
C ALA A 281 -18.43 -20.03 -19.28
N ALA A 282 -19.60 -19.53 -19.69
CA ALA A 282 -20.83 -19.75 -18.95
C ALA A 282 -21.18 -21.25 -18.93
N ALA A 283 -21.71 -21.73 -17.80
CA ALA A 283 -22.26 -23.07 -17.65
C ALA A 283 -23.76 -22.99 -17.37
N GLU A 284 -24.47 -24.14 -17.34
CA GLU A 284 -25.88 -24.17 -16.90
C GLU A 284 -26.03 -23.62 -15.47
N GLU A 285 -25.07 -23.96 -14.60
CA GLU A 285 -24.94 -23.41 -13.25
C GLU A 285 -23.51 -22.87 -13.06
N GLY A 286 -23.36 -21.55 -12.93
CA GLY A 286 -22.08 -20.89 -12.70
C GLY A 286 -21.23 -20.72 -13.95
N VAL A 287 -19.92 -20.92 -13.80
CA VAL A 287 -18.92 -20.72 -14.85
C VAL A 287 -17.90 -21.85 -14.87
N THR A 288 -17.50 -22.24 -16.07
CA THR A 288 -16.43 -23.21 -16.30
C THR A 288 -15.14 -22.46 -16.60
N VAL A 289 -14.14 -22.66 -15.74
CA VAL A 289 -12.78 -22.13 -15.91
C VAL A 289 -11.91 -23.24 -16.48
N THR A 290 -11.39 -23.01 -17.68
CA THR A 290 -10.39 -23.88 -18.29
C THR A 290 -9.01 -23.28 -18.14
N GLY A 291 -8.01 -24.12 -17.91
CA GLY A 291 -6.63 -23.69 -17.75
C GLY A 291 -5.66 -24.86 -17.75
N THR A 292 -4.46 -24.59 -17.25
CA THR A 292 -3.46 -25.64 -16.98
C THR A 292 -3.14 -25.68 -15.49
N LEU A 293 -2.97 -26.89 -14.95
CA LEU A 293 -2.46 -27.15 -13.61
C LEU A 293 -1.16 -27.94 -13.73
N GLY A 294 -0.03 -27.35 -13.36
CA GLY A 294 1.27 -28.00 -13.53
C GLY A 294 1.62 -28.35 -15.00
N GLY A 295 1.01 -27.65 -15.96
CA GLY A 295 1.16 -27.91 -17.40
C GLY A 295 0.13 -28.89 -17.99
N SER A 296 -0.65 -29.60 -17.16
CA SER A 296 -1.73 -30.47 -17.63
C SER A 296 -3.04 -29.69 -17.79
N PRO A 297 -3.83 -29.93 -18.85
CA PRO A 297 -5.15 -29.31 -19.00
C PRO A 297 -6.07 -29.60 -17.80
N LEU A 298 -6.74 -28.58 -17.31
CA LEU A 298 -7.73 -28.68 -16.24
C LEU A 298 -8.97 -27.85 -16.61
N SER A 299 -10.14 -28.42 -16.34
CA SER A 299 -11.43 -27.72 -16.44
C SER A 299 -12.18 -27.89 -15.15
N ILE A 300 -12.62 -26.79 -14.55
CA ILE A 300 -13.37 -26.77 -13.29
C ILE A 300 -14.62 -25.90 -13.45
N THR A 301 -15.75 -26.37 -12.92
CA THR A 301 -16.99 -25.59 -12.87
C THR A 301 -17.18 -25.07 -11.45
N VAL A 302 -17.40 -23.76 -11.32
CA VAL A 302 -17.58 -23.07 -10.04
C VAL A 302 -18.72 -22.06 -10.16
N ASP A 303 -19.38 -21.75 -9.04
CA ASP A 303 -20.46 -20.76 -9.03
C ASP A 303 -19.93 -19.33 -9.10
N ARG A 304 -18.81 -19.07 -8.39
CA ARG A 304 -18.22 -17.75 -8.18
C ARG A 304 -16.70 -17.78 -8.34
N ILE A 305 -16.13 -16.66 -8.78
CA ILE A 305 -14.69 -16.42 -8.81
C ILE A 305 -14.37 -15.15 -8.02
N VAL A 306 -13.33 -15.20 -7.18
CA VAL A 306 -12.73 -14.03 -6.54
C VAL A 306 -11.33 -13.84 -7.10
N VAL A 307 -11.11 -12.74 -7.83
CA VAL A 307 -9.81 -12.40 -8.42
C VAL A 307 -9.10 -11.39 -7.53
N ALA A 308 -8.09 -11.87 -6.80
CA ALA A 308 -7.28 -11.09 -5.86
C ALA A 308 -5.80 -11.08 -6.32
N THR A 309 -5.58 -10.66 -7.57
CA THR A 309 -4.28 -10.68 -8.26
C THR A 309 -3.57 -9.31 -8.26
N GLY A 310 -3.98 -8.42 -7.36
CA GLY A 310 -3.42 -7.07 -7.21
C GLY A 310 -4.12 -6.03 -8.07
N PHE A 311 -3.56 -4.83 -8.08
CA PHE A 311 -4.11 -3.65 -8.76
C PHE A 311 -2.97 -2.90 -9.48
N ARG A 312 -3.32 -1.94 -10.33
CA ARG A 312 -2.37 -1.10 -11.08
C ARG A 312 -2.84 0.36 -11.17
N PRO A 313 -1.95 1.32 -11.44
CA PRO A 313 -2.32 2.73 -11.55
C PRO A 313 -3.03 3.06 -12.87
N ASP A 314 -4.07 3.89 -12.80
CA ASP A 314 -4.68 4.49 -14.00
C ASP A 314 -3.92 5.76 -14.41
N LEU A 315 -3.20 5.67 -15.54
CA LEU A 315 -2.43 6.76 -16.11
C LEU A 315 -3.16 7.48 -17.25
N GLY A 316 -4.37 7.05 -17.61
CA GLY A 316 -5.12 7.56 -18.77
C GLY A 316 -5.36 9.07 -18.70
N MET A 317 -5.75 9.56 -17.52
CA MET A 317 -6.00 11.00 -17.30
C MET A 317 -4.74 11.88 -17.40
N LEU A 318 -3.54 11.28 -17.45
CA LEU A 318 -2.25 11.97 -17.47
C LEU A 318 -1.63 12.03 -18.88
N SER A 319 -2.37 11.64 -19.93
CA SER A 319 -1.85 11.50 -21.29
C SER A 319 -1.15 12.76 -21.81
N GLU A 320 -1.66 13.95 -21.48
CA GLU A 320 -1.13 15.26 -21.89
C GLU A 320 -0.03 15.82 -20.96
N LEU A 321 0.30 15.11 -19.88
CA LEU A 321 1.37 15.48 -18.96
C LEU A 321 2.68 14.77 -19.29
N ARG A 322 3.80 15.41 -18.95
CA ARG A 322 5.16 14.85 -19.06
C ARG A 322 5.51 14.09 -17.79
N VAL A 323 4.97 12.88 -17.65
CA VAL A 323 5.26 11.99 -16.52
C VAL A 323 6.36 10.99 -16.86
N ALA A 324 7.22 10.68 -15.89
CA ALA A 324 8.22 9.62 -15.98
C ALA A 324 7.73 8.42 -15.16
N ILE A 325 7.67 7.26 -15.81
CA ILE A 325 7.14 6.02 -15.26
C ILE A 325 8.11 4.88 -15.58
N ASP A 326 8.47 4.09 -14.58
CA ASP A 326 9.27 2.89 -14.73
C ASP A 326 8.50 1.81 -15.50
N PRO A 327 9.13 1.13 -16.49
CA PRO A 327 8.44 0.19 -17.36
C PRO A 327 7.97 -1.10 -16.66
N ALA A 328 8.58 -1.49 -15.55
CA ALA A 328 8.25 -2.72 -14.84
C ALA A 328 7.24 -2.47 -13.72
N THR A 329 7.55 -1.51 -12.84
CA THR A 329 6.76 -1.23 -11.64
C THR A 329 5.60 -0.27 -11.89
N GLU A 330 5.64 0.51 -12.97
CA GLU A 330 4.72 1.64 -13.21
C GLU A 330 4.78 2.72 -12.09
N ALA A 331 5.90 2.81 -11.38
CA ALA A 331 6.19 3.82 -10.36
C ALA A 331 7.08 4.96 -10.91
N PRO A 332 7.22 6.09 -10.21
CA PRO A 332 8.28 7.06 -10.51
C PRO A 332 9.67 6.37 -10.51
N PRO A 333 10.53 6.61 -11.52
CA PRO A 333 11.80 5.87 -11.66
C PRO A 333 12.72 5.95 -10.44
N ALA A 334 12.79 7.11 -9.78
CA ALA A 334 13.60 7.28 -8.58
C ALA A 334 13.09 6.45 -7.38
N LEU A 335 11.80 6.12 -7.37
CA LEU A 335 11.18 5.28 -6.35
C LEU A 335 11.24 3.78 -6.72
N SER A 336 11.18 3.45 -8.02
CA SER A 336 11.08 2.07 -8.53
C SER A 336 12.09 1.10 -7.90
N SER A 337 13.37 1.49 -7.85
CA SER A 337 14.44 0.68 -7.28
C SER A 337 14.30 0.42 -5.78
N LEU A 338 13.61 1.31 -5.05
CA LEU A 338 13.43 1.21 -3.60
C LEU A 338 12.24 0.32 -3.22
N ILE A 339 11.33 0.05 -4.16
CA ILE A 339 10.05 -0.63 -3.90
C ILE A 339 9.85 -1.89 -4.73
N ASP A 340 10.80 -2.27 -5.58
CA ASP A 340 10.68 -3.42 -6.46
C ASP A 340 10.39 -4.70 -5.62
N PRO A 341 9.24 -5.36 -5.82
CA PRO A 341 8.83 -6.53 -5.04
C PRO A 341 9.73 -7.75 -5.23
N ASN A 342 10.64 -7.74 -6.19
CA ASN A 342 11.66 -8.78 -6.35
C ASN A 342 12.80 -8.66 -5.34
N PHE A 343 13.03 -7.46 -4.79
CA PHE A 343 14.17 -7.16 -3.92
C PHE A 343 13.77 -6.66 -2.52
N HIS A 344 12.60 -6.03 -2.38
CA HIS A 344 12.19 -5.35 -1.15
C HIS A 344 10.91 -5.93 -0.53
N SER A 345 10.84 -5.84 0.81
CA SER A 345 9.64 -6.12 1.61
C SER A 345 9.05 -4.84 2.20
N CYS A 346 7.84 -4.89 2.77
CA CYS A 346 7.17 -3.71 3.35
C CYS A 346 7.97 -3.01 4.45
N GLY A 347 8.88 -3.72 5.16
CA GLY A 347 9.66 -3.18 6.27
C GLY A 347 10.95 -2.46 5.85
N ASP A 348 11.42 -2.70 4.62
CA ASP A 348 12.76 -2.31 4.19
C ASP A 348 12.76 -1.12 3.21
N VAL A 349 11.59 -0.53 2.96
CA VAL A 349 11.45 0.62 2.08
C VAL A 349 11.77 1.89 2.86
N PRO A 350 12.81 2.66 2.49
CA PRO A 350 13.11 3.90 3.18
C PRO A 350 11.98 4.93 2.98
N PRO A 351 11.70 5.78 3.98
CA PRO A 351 10.82 6.91 3.79
C PRO A 351 11.32 7.79 2.65
N HIS A 352 10.39 8.31 1.86
CA HIS A 352 10.68 9.10 0.66
C HIS A 352 9.61 10.17 0.48
N GLY A 353 9.94 11.19 -0.29
CA GLY A 353 9.10 12.37 -0.43
C GLY A 353 9.28 13.04 -1.78
N VAL A 354 9.33 14.36 -1.77
CA VAL A 354 9.34 15.19 -2.99
C VAL A 354 10.51 14.86 -3.91
N VAL A 355 11.65 14.42 -3.38
CA VAL A 355 12.84 14.11 -4.19
C VAL A 355 12.57 12.95 -5.13
N GLU A 356 12.04 11.84 -4.62
CA GLU A 356 11.75 10.62 -5.38
C GLU A 356 10.49 10.77 -6.23
N LEU A 357 9.57 11.65 -5.83
CA LEU A 357 8.28 11.85 -6.48
C LEU A 357 8.23 12.99 -7.50
N THR A 358 9.33 13.74 -7.65
CA THR A 358 9.42 14.82 -8.63
C THR A 358 9.27 14.26 -10.05
N GLN A 359 8.39 14.88 -10.83
CA GLN A 359 8.11 14.52 -12.22
C GLN A 359 8.76 15.50 -13.20
N PRO A 360 8.96 15.12 -14.48
CA PRO A 360 9.38 16.05 -15.52
C PRO A 360 8.37 17.20 -15.72
N GLU A 361 7.09 16.94 -15.47
CA GLU A 361 6.05 17.95 -15.36
C GLU A 361 6.15 18.67 -14.01
N THR A 362 6.62 19.92 -14.02
CA THR A 362 6.81 20.74 -12.81
C THR A 362 5.51 20.88 -12.01
N ASP A 363 5.56 20.84 -10.67
CA ASP A 363 4.38 20.98 -9.79
C ASP A 363 3.28 19.91 -9.98
N PHE A 364 3.60 18.80 -10.64
CA PHE A 364 2.76 17.61 -10.70
C PHE A 364 3.41 16.45 -9.93
N TYR A 365 2.66 15.79 -9.07
CA TYR A 365 3.15 14.68 -8.24
C TYR A 365 2.18 13.50 -8.26
N ILE A 366 2.72 12.29 -8.27
CA ILE A 366 1.96 11.04 -8.06
C ILE A 366 2.29 10.54 -6.67
N VAL A 367 1.29 10.33 -5.82
CA VAL A 367 1.48 9.99 -4.40
C VAL A 367 0.65 8.78 -3.97
N GLY A 368 0.89 8.32 -2.75
CA GLY A 368 0.16 7.23 -2.12
C GLY A 368 0.41 5.90 -2.84
N SER A 369 -0.59 5.01 -2.79
CA SER A 369 -0.47 3.69 -3.41
C SER A 369 -0.30 3.77 -4.93
N LYS A 370 -0.68 4.89 -5.58
CA LYS A 370 -0.48 5.10 -7.01
C LYS A 370 0.99 5.28 -7.37
N SER A 371 1.76 5.97 -6.52
CA SER A 371 3.19 6.15 -6.73
C SER A 371 3.97 4.83 -6.62
N TYR A 372 3.40 3.83 -5.94
CA TYR A 372 3.99 2.50 -5.86
C TYR A 372 3.72 1.62 -7.09
N GLY A 373 2.88 2.09 -8.02
CA GLY A 373 2.51 1.37 -9.22
C GLY A 373 1.97 -0.03 -8.91
N ARG A 374 2.74 -1.07 -9.26
CA ARG A 374 2.42 -2.49 -9.04
C ARG A 374 3.04 -3.09 -7.78
N ALA A 375 3.84 -2.33 -7.03
CA ALA A 375 4.45 -2.81 -5.80
C ALA A 375 3.41 -2.94 -4.67
N PRO A 376 3.31 -4.10 -3.98
CA PRO A 376 2.29 -4.35 -2.96
C PRO A 376 2.69 -3.86 -1.56
N THR A 377 3.79 -3.13 -1.42
CA THR A 377 4.47 -2.81 -0.15
C THR A 377 4.10 -1.45 0.44
N PHE A 378 3.04 -0.81 -0.07
CA PHE A 378 2.63 0.53 0.35
C PHE A 378 2.06 0.56 1.77
N LEU A 379 2.47 1.57 2.56
CA LEU A 379 1.94 1.88 3.88
C LEU A 379 1.34 3.30 3.90
N MET A 380 0.22 3.49 4.60
CA MET A 380 -0.40 4.81 4.72
C MET A 380 0.55 5.85 5.33
N ALA A 381 1.31 5.46 6.34
CA ALA A 381 2.33 6.30 6.97
C ALA A 381 3.35 6.83 5.96
N THR A 382 3.76 6.01 4.98
CA THR A 382 4.63 6.45 3.88
C THR A 382 3.93 7.47 3.00
N GLY A 383 2.66 7.24 2.66
CA GLY A 383 1.86 8.22 1.91
C GLY A 383 1.71 9.57 2.62
N TYR A 384 1.59 9.58 3.96
CA TYR A 384 1.54 10.81 4.75
C TYR A 384 2.86 11.58 4.70
N GLU A 385 3.99 10.86 4.77
CA GLU A 385 5.30 11.47 4.61
C GLU A 385 5.51 12.09 3.22
N GLN A 386 5.04 11.40 2.17
CA GLN A 386 5.10 11.92 0.80
C GLN A 386 4.37 13.26 0.67
N VAL A 387 3.11 13.34 1.15
CA VAL A 387 2.30 14.56 1.00
C VAL A 387 2.74 15.67 1.93
N ARG A 388 3.28 15.36 3.12
CA ARG A 388 3.95 16.34 4.00
C ARG A 388 5.13 17.00 3.29
N SER A 389 6.00 16.18 2.69
CA SER A 389 7.19 16.63 1.96
C SER A 389 6.81 17.51 0.75
N ILE A 390 5.83 17.07 -0.04
CA ILE A 390 5.34 17.82 -1.21
C ILE A 390 4.66 19.14 -0.80
N ALA A 391 3.83 19.13 0.25
CA ALA A 391 3.19 20.35 0.73
C ALA A 391 4.21 21.39 1.22
N ALA A 392 5.31 20.96 1.85
CA ALA A 392 6.41 21.85 2.21
C ALA A 392 7.11 22.45 0.97
N GLU A 393 7.36 21.65 -0.07
CA GLU A 393 7.95 22.14 -1.33
C GLU A 393 7.04 23.19 -1.98
N LEU A 394 5.73 22.91 -2.07
CA LEU A 394 4.74 23.81 -2.67
C LEU A 394 4.54 25.11 -1.88
N ALA A 395 4.81 25.08 -0.56
CA ALA A 395 4.83 26.26 0.30
C ALA A 395 6.13 27.08 0.20
N GLY A 396 7.14 26.58 -0.53
CA GLY A 396 8.46 27.21 -0.66
C GLY A 396 9.44 26.85 0.46
N ASP A 397 9.08 25.94 1.37
CA ASP A 397 9.98 25.42 2.40
C ASP A 397 10.75 24.19 1.88
N HIS A 398 11.73 24.48 1.03
CA HIS A 398 12.57 23.48 0.40
C HIS A 398 13.41 22.67 1.39
N VAL A 399 13.73 23.24 2.55
CA VAL A 399 14.51 22.53 3.58
C VAL A 399 13.63 21.49 4.27
N ALA A 400 12.45 21.87 4.76
CA ALA A 400 11.54 20.92 5.39
C ALA A 400 11.01 19.86 4.41
N ALA A 401 10.91 20.19 3.13
CA ALA A 401 10.52 19.24 2.08
C ALA A 401 11.51 18.07 1.97
N ARG A 402 12.80 18.30 2.18
CA ARG A 402 13.86 17.28 2.04
C ARG A 402 14.21 16.56 3.36
N GLN A 403 13.64 16.99 4.48
CA GLN A 403 13.76 16.31 5.76
C GLN A 403 12.79 15.14 5.84
N VAL A 404 13.27 13.95 6.19
CA VAL A 404 12.41 12.80 6.51
C VAL A 404 11.91 12.93 7.95
N GLN A 405 10.59 12.93 8.15
CA GLN A 405 9.99 13.02 9.49
C GLN A 405 9.27 11.74 9.93
N LEU A 406 9.20 10.74 9.05
CA LEU A 406 8.65 9.44 9.33
C LEU A 406 9.69 8.56 10.03
N VAL A 407 9.33 8.09 11.22
CA VAL A 407 10.10 7.09 11.97
C VAL A 407 9.31 5.81 11.98
N LEU A 408 9.82 4.78 11.32
CA LEU A 408 9.28 3.43 11.37
C LEU A 408 10.14 2.59 12.33
N PRO A 409 9.53 1.67 13.10
CA PRO A 409 10.30 0.74 13.90
C PRO A 409 11.13 -0.18 12.99
N GLU A 410 12.29 -0.63 13.45
CA GLU A 410 13.16 -1.55 12.71
C GLU A 410 12.46 -2.88 12.35
N THR A 411 11.42 -3.26 13.10
CA THR A 411 10.56 -4.44 12.89
C THR A 411 9.37 -4.19 11.95
N GLY A 412 9.31 -3.02 11.32
CA GLY A 412 8.22 -2.64 10.44
C GLY A 412 6.91 -2.26 11.16
N VAL A 413 6.08 -1.51 10.43
CA VAL A 413 4.88 -0.80 10.95
C VAL A 413 3.73 -1.72 11.32
N CYS A 414 3.70 -2.90 10.71
CA CYS A 414 2.55 -3.78 10.83
C CYS A 414 2.66 -4.73 12.06
N ASN A 415 3.70 -4.58 12.90
CA ASN A 415 3.85 -5.33 14.13
C ASN A 415 3.00 -4.69 15.25
N SER A 416 1.99 -5.40 15.72
CA SER A 416 1.21 -5.02 16.88
C SER A 416 1.61 -5.91 18.07
N ASP A 417 2.24 -5.30 19.08
CA ASP A 417 2.51 -5.94 20.37
C ASP A 417 1.20 -6.10 21.16
N VAL A 418 0.27 -6.92 20.65
CA VAL A 418 -0.93 -7.29 21.39
C VAL A 418 -0.60 -8.49 22.26
N SER A 419 -0.19 -8.23 23.49
CA SER A 419 -0.10 -9.25 24.54
C SER A 419 -1.51 -9.73 24.89
N VAL A 420 -1.91 -10.88 24.36
CA VAL A 420 -3.15 -11.54 24.75
C VAL A 420 -2.97 -12.09 26.16
N GLY A 421 -3.64 -11.46 27.12
CA GLY A 421 -3.71 -11.93 28.49
C GLY A 421 -4.34 -13.33 28.57
N SER A 422 -3.53 -14.31 28.96
CA SER A 422 -4.01 -15.59 29.48
C SER A 422 -3.40 -15.79 30.86
N SER A 423 -4.24 -15.65 31.88
CA SER A 423 -3.97 -16.08 33.24
C SER A 423 -3.80 -17.60 33.26
N CYS A 424 -2.61 -18.09 33.64
CA CYS A 424 -2.40 -19.26 34.51
C CYS A 424 -0.90 -19.47 34.77
N CYS A 425 -0.50 -19.27 36.03
CA CYS A 425 0.64 -19.84 36.77
C CYS A 425 2.08 -19.81 36.17
N ALA A 426 2.98 -19.28 37.02
CA ALA A 426 4.45 -19.32 36.99
C ALA A 426 5.17 -18.14 36.30
N ALA A 427 6.00 -17.46 37.09
CA ALA A 427 6.84 -16.33 36.69
C ALA A 427 7.84 -16.72 35.59
N PRO A 428 8.04 -15.91 34.54
CA PRO A 428 9.13 -16.13 33.61
C PRO A 428 10.41 -15.48 34.13
N ALA A 429 11.46 -16.28 34.23
CA ALA A 429 12.84 -15.82 34.33
C ALA A 429 13.20 -15.04 33.05
N SER A 430 13.88 -13.90 33.24
CA SER A 430 14.41 -13.06 32.16
C SER A 430 15.45 -13.81 31.33
N VAL A 431 15.14 -14.06 30.06
CA VAL A 431 16.12 -14.53 29.08
C VAL A 431 16.75 -13.29 28.45
N ALA A 432 17.98 -12.97 28.84
CA ALA A 432 18.78 -11.92 28.23
C ALA A 432 19.18 -12.34 26.82
N ALA A 433 18.96 -11.46 25.83
CA ALA A 433 19.48 -11.64 24.49
C ALA A 433 21.02 -11.60 24.53
N SER A 434 21.66 -12.72 24.19
CA SER A 434 23.11 -12.84 24.11
C SER A 434 23.64 -12.18 22.83
N SER A 435 24.19 -10.98 22.94
CA SER A 435 25.15 -10.48 21.96
C SER A 435 26.54 -11.03 22.33
N CYS A 436 27.21 -11.69 21.39
CA CYS A 436 28.45 -12.45 21.65
C CYS A 436 29.62 -11.63 22.24
N CYS A 437 29.56 -10.29 22.23
CA CYS A 437 30.66 -9.42 22.69
C CYS A 437 30.23 -8.21 23.53
N GLY A 438 29.00 -8.19 24.06
CA GLY A 438 28.55 -7.13 24.98
C GLY A 438 28.30 -5.75 24.35
N GLY A 439 28.37 -5.63 23.02
CA GLY A 439 28.11 -4.38 22.29
C GLY A 439 29.38 -3.66 21.79
N PRO A 440 29.22 -2.57 21.03
CA PRO A 440 30.33 -1.79 20.48
C PRO A 440 31.16 -1.11 21.57
N ALA A 441 32.48 -1.00 21.37
CA ALA A 441 33.38 -0.38 22.34
C ALA A 441 33.00 1.10 22.61
N VAL A 442 33.29 1.57 23.83
CA VAL A 442 32.98 2.94 24.22
C VAL A 442 33.94 3.92 23.55
N ASP A 443 35.16 3.47 23.24
CA ASP A 443 36.17 4.19 22.45
C ASP A 443 36.71 3.31 21.31
N ALA A 444 36.32 3.64 20.08
CA ALA A 444 36.62 2.86 18.87
C ALA A 444 38.12 2.86 18.48
N SER A 445 38.95 3.70 19.12
CA SER A 445 40.37 3.81 18.79
C SER A 445 41.27 2.82 19.56
N ALA A 446 40.76 2.20 20.62
CA ALA A 446 41.54 1.35 21.52
C ALA A 446 41.04 -0.12 21.61
N ALA A 447 39.78 -0.39 21.26
CA ALA A 447 39.20 -1.74 21.33
C ALA A 447 38.14 -2.00 20.24
N CYS A 448 37.96 -3.27 19.89
CA CYS A 448 36.98 -3.71 18.87
C CYS A 448 35.55 -3.86 19.44
N CYS A 449 35.43 -4.18 20.74
CA CYS A 449 34.16 -4.34 21.45
C CYS A 449 34.36 -4.11 22.96
N VAL A 450 33.26 -4.01 23.71
CA VAL A 450 33.30 -3.80 25.18
C VAL A 450 34.09 -4.90 25.89
N ALA A 451 33.95 -6.16 25.45
CA ALA A 451 34.70 -7.27 26.04
C ALA A 451 36.21 -7.15 25.82
N ASP A 452 36.63 -6.66 24.64
CA ASP A 452 38.05 -6.41 24.31
C ASP A 452 38.62 -5.25 25.13
N GLU A 453 37.81 -4.23 25.40
CA GLU A 453 38.17 -3.09 26.24
C GLU A 453 38.40 -3.53 27.70
N ILE A 454 37.51 -4.37 28.24
CA ILE A 454 37.63 -4.93 29.60
C ILE A 454 38.86 -5.83 29.71
N ALA A 455 39.12 -6.69 28.72
CA ALA A 455 40.28 -7.58 28.72
C ALA A 455 41.61 -6.78 28.68
N LYS A 456 41.69 -5.73 27.85
CA LYS A 456 42.86 -4.85 27.79
C LYS A 456 43.06 -4.03 29.07
N ALA A 457 41.99 -3.55 29.68
CA ALA A 457 42.05 -2.86 30.97
C ALA A 457 42.56 -3.77 32.11
N ALA A 458 42.31 -5.08 32.00
CA ALA A 458 42.81 -6.10 32.93
C ALA A 458 44.24 -6.59 32.60
N GLY A 459 44.87 -6.10 31.52
CA GLY A 459 46.21 -6.51 31.10
C GLY A 459 46.29 -7.86 30.39
N GLU A 460 45.16 -8.39 29.93
CA GLU A 460 45.07 -9.64 29.17
C GLU A 460 45.24 -9.39 27.66
N ALA A 461 45.56 -10.44 26.90
CA ALA A 461 45.64 -10.36 25.45
C ALA A 461 44.22 -10.21 24.86
N GLY A 462 43.88 -9.02 24.38
CA GLY A 462 42.63 -8.74 23.70
C GLY A 462 42.47 -9.47 22.35
N CYS A 463 41.29 -9.37 21.74
CA CYS A 463 41.03 -9.86 20.38
C CYS A 463 41.88 -9.05 19.40
N GLY A 464 42.99 -9.62 18.92
CA GLY A 464 44.07 -8.94 18.21
C GLY A 464 43.71 -8.25 16.88
N CYS A 465 43.06 -7.10 16.95
CA CYS A 465 42.94 -6.15 15.85
C CYS A 465 44.14 -5.18 15.90
N GLY A 466 45.27 -5.62 15.35
CA GLY A 466 46.51 -4.85 15.32
C GLY A 466 46.51 -3.70 14.31
N THR A 467 47.25 -2.65 14.68
CA THR A 467 47.52 -1.36 14.02
C THR A 467 48.10 -1.44 12.60
N ALA A 468 47.84 -0.38 11.82
CA ALA A 468 48.37 -0.15 10.47
C ALA A 468 49.92 -0.20 10.40
N SER A 469 50.43 -1.03 9.49
CA SER A 469 51.86 -1.04 9.09
C SER A 469 52.11 0.03 8.03
N ALA A 470 53.14 0.86 8.23
CA ALA A 470 53.64 1.84 7.27
C ALA A 470 54.15 1.20 5.96
N PRO A 471 54.12 1.92 4.82
CA PRO A 471 54.57 1.38 3.53
C PRO A 471 56.10 1.46 3.39
N ALA A 472 56.71 0.37 2.90
CA ALA A 472 58.12 0.31 2.49
C ALA A 472 58.29 0.80 1.02
N PRO A 473 59.49 1.29 0.63
CA PRO A 473 59.67 2.12 -0.57
C PRO A 473 59.67 1.32 -1.87
N GLN A 474 59.21 1.96 -2.94
CA GLN A 474 59.25 1.46 -4.31
C GLN A 474 60.70 1.39 -4.82
N VAL A 475 61.06 0.25 -5.40
CA VAL A 475 62.26 0.11 -6.25
C VAL A 475 61.81 0.14 -7.71
N GLU A 476 62.43 1.08 -8.43
CA GLU A 476 62.33 1.38 -9.86
C GLU A 476 62.89 0.26 -10.74
N LEU A 477 62.25 0.06 -11.89
CA LEU A 477 62.87 -0.38 -13.14
C LEU A 477 62.70 0.84 -14.08
N ALA A 478 63.71 1.56 -14.55
CA ALA A 478 65.16 1.37 -14.54
C ALA A 478 65.88 2.72 -14.42
#